data_AF-A0A137Q1J4-F1
#
_entry.id   AF-A0A137Q1J4-F1
#
_cell.length_a   1.000
_cell.length_b   1.000
_cell.length_c   1.000
_cell.angle_alpha   90.00
_cell.angle_beta   90.00
_cell.angle_gamma   90.00
#
_symmetry.space_group_name_H-M   'P 1'
#
loop_
_entity.id
_entity.type
_entity.pdbx_description
1 polymer ?
#
loop_
_entity_poly.entity_id
_entity_poly.type
_entity_poly.pdbx_seq_one_letter_code
_entity_poly.pdbx_strand_id
1 'polypeptide(L)'
;MTTTVPLVYWTGYNSLVLVSAPFIKYWSTKISDTPLQRIFPRRWLDTEGRRIREFWEAALRAVLGLVIFRPGISQTEIRWRLRSTYDRQEVHDITKHLLTEGFLRVQIGIEHSVFQDAATPLDDEEGRHAFYFIGNRRWYQV
;
A
#
# COMPACT_ATOMS: atom_id res chain seq x y z
N MET A 1 -29.68 -13.93 -14.60
CA MET A 1 -29.40 -13.40 -13.25
C MET A 1 -28.04 -12.73 -13.32
N THR A 2 -27.99 -11.39 -13.29
CA THR A 2 -26.72 -10.65 -13.26
C THR A 2 -26.15 -10.75 -11.85
N THR A 3 -25.27 -11.71 -11.62
CA THR A 3 -24.54 -11.86 -10.35
C THR A 3 -23.65 -10.62 -10.18
N THR A 4 -24.10 -9.67 -9.38
CA THR A 4 -23.31 -8.51 -8.99
C THR A 4 -22.19 -8.99 -8.07
N VAL A 5 -20.94 -8.87 -8.54
CA VAL A 5 -19.77 -9.19 -7.72
C VAL A 5 -19.82 -8.34 -6.45
N PRO A 6 -19.80 -8.94 -5.26
CA PRO A 6 -19.88 -8.18 -4.03
C PRO A 6 -18.63 -7.30 -3.89
N LEU A 7 -18.85 -5.99 -3.73
CA LEU A 7 -17.78 -5.05 -3.48
C LEU A 7 -17.27 -5.23 -2.05
N VAL A 8 -15.99 -5.53 -1.92
CA VAL A 8 -15.28 -5.69 -0.65
C VAL A 8 -14.06 -4.78 -0.63
N TYR A 9 -13.71 -4.31 0.56
CA TYR A 9 -12.60 -3.40 0.80
C TYR A 9 -11.66 -4.00 1.85
N TRP A 10 -10.37 -4.01 1.55
CA TRP A 10 -9.35 -4.22 2.56
C TRP A 10 -9.20 -2.95 3.40
N THR A 11 -9.22 -3.07 4.72
CA THR A 11 -9.06 -1.94 5.65
C THR A 11 -8.39 -2.40 6.96
N GLY A 12 -8.21 -1.49 7.92
CA GLY A 12 -7.74 -1.77 9.27
C GLY A 12 -6.26 -1.48 9.54
N TYR A 13 -5.99 -0.56 10.48
CA TYR A 13 -4.62 -0.11 10.72
C TYR A 13 -3.77 -1.12 11.49
N ASN A 14 -4.35 -1.71 12.55
CA ASN A 14 -3.64 -2.66 13.40
C ASN A 14 -3.68 -4.09 12.81
N SER A 15 -4.86 -4.52 12.37
CA SER A 15 -5.07 -5.79 11.67
C SER A 15 -5.74 -5.53 10.32
N LEU A 16 -5.30 -6.27 9.30
CA LEU A 16 -5.93 -6.24 7.98
C LEU A 16 -7.26 -6.98 8.07
N VAL A 17 -8.35 -6.33 7.68
CA VAL A 17 -9.69 -6.92 7.64
C VAL A 17 -10.34 -6.69 6.29
N LEU A 18 -11.11 -7.66 5.82
CA LEU A 18 -11.92 -7.56 4.61
C LEU A 18 -13.34 -7.16 5.00
N VAL A 19 -13.83 -6.04 4.46
CA VAL A 19 -15.10 -5.44 4.84
C VAL A 19 -16.01 -5.33 3.61
N SER A 20 -17.23 -5.83 3.73
CA SER A 20 -18.25 -5.69 2.70
C SER A 20 -18.72 -4.23 2.58
N ALA A 21 -18.97 -3.76 1.36
CA ALA A 21 -19.32 -2.37 1.07
C ALA A 21 -20.39 -1.73 1.99
N PRO A 22 -21.50 -2.41 2.37
CA PRO A 22 -22.48 -1.86 3.31
C PRO A 22 -21.92 -1.45 4.68
N PHE A 23 -20.80 -2.06 5.11
CA PHE A 23 -20.16 -1.80 6.40
C PHE A 23 -19.01 -0.80 6.32
N ILE A 24 -18.68 -0.30 5.13
CA ILE A 24 -17.52 0.56 4.93
C ILE A 24 -17.62 1.89 5.68
N LYS A 25 -18.85 2.35 5.95
CA LYS A 25 -19.11 3.56 6.75
C LYS A 25 -18.47 3.50 8.14
N TYR A 26 -18.34 2.32 8.75
CA TYR A 26 -17.71 2.15 10.06
C TYR A 26 -16.17 2.25 10.02
N TRP A 27 -15.60 2.22 8.82
CA TRP A 27 -14.16 2.31 8.54
C TRP A 27 -13.78 3.62 7.85
N SER A 28 -14.67 4.61 7.91
CA SER A 28 -14.51 5.93 7.30
C SER A 28 -14.83 7.01 8.33
N THR A 29 -14.16 8.16 8.22
CA THR A 29 -14.38 9.30 9.11
C THR A 29 -15.41 10.23 8.51
N LYS A 30 -16.46 10.60 9.25
CA LYS A 30 -17.42 11.62 8.83
C LYS A 30 -16.79 13.00 9.01
N ILE A 31 -16.74 13.80 7.95
CA ILE A 31 -16.13 15.15 7.96
C ILE A 31 -17.17 16.26 7.74
N SER A 32 -18.34 15.93 7.21
CA SER A 32 -19.46 16.87 7.08
C SER A 32 -20.79 16.12 7.23
N ASP A 33 -21.77 16.79 7.82
CA ASP A 33 -23.15 16.32 7.91
C ASP A 33 -24.02 16.81 6.75
N THR A 34 -23.73 18.02 6.23
CA THR A 34 -24.50 18.65 5.15
C THR A 34 -23.55 19.38 4.17
N PRO A 35 -23.26 18.80 2.98
CA PRO A 35 -23.64 17.46 2.54
C PRO A 35 -22.96 16.36 3.38
N LEU A 36 -23.60 15.21 3.54
CA LEU A 36 -23.00 14.07 4.24
C LEU A 36 -21.73 13.64 3.50
N GLN A 37 -20.58 13.87 4.12
CA GLN A 37 -19.29 13.53 3.56
C GLN A 37 -18.50 12.70 4.55
N ARG A 38 -17.94 11.60 4.04
CA ARG A 38 -17.00 10.75 4.76
C ARG A 38 -15.65 10.84 4.08
N ILE A 39 -14.59 10.33 4.68
CA ILE A 39 -13.31 10.11 4.00
C ILE A 39 -12.78 8.75 4.40
N PHE A 40 -12.14 8.07 3.45
CA PHE A 40 -11.26 6.97 3.81
C PHE A 40 -10.03 7.53 4.51
N PRO A 41 -9.49 6.79 5.47
CA PRO A 41 -8.21 7.19 6.01
C PRO A 41 -7.02 6.99 5.08
N ARG A 42 -7.15 6.10 4.08
CA ARG A 42 -6.14 5.95 3.03
C ARG A 42 -6.11 7.23 2.19
N ARG A 43 -4.94 7.87 2.14
CA ARG A 43 -4.83 9.25 1.65
C ARG A 43 -4.97 9.40 0.13
N TRP A 44 -4.73 8.34 -0.62
CA TRP A 44 -4.81 8.35 -2.09
C TRP A 44 -6.13 7.80 -2.63
N LEU A 45 -7.14 7.50 -1.81
CA LEU A 45 -8.47 7.16 -2.29
C LEU A 45 -9.47 8.21 -1.80
N ASP A 46 -10.23 8.78 -2.73
CA ASP A 46 -11.40 9.55 -2.36
C ASP A 46 -12.56 8.64 -1.93
N THR A 47 -13.66 9.24 -1.49
CA THR A 47 -14.87 8.53 -1.08
C THR A 47 -15.52 7.68 -2.16
N GLU A 48 -15.27 8.02 -3.42
CA GLU A 48 -15.79 7.30 -4.58
C GLU A 48 -14.83 6.15 -4.98
N GLY A 49 -13.71 6.00 -4.26
CA GLY A 49 -12.68 5.01 -4.55
C GLY A 49 -11.77 5.41 -5.71
N ARG A 50 -11.84 6.67 -6.19
CA ARG A 50 -10.92 7.17 -7.20
C ARG A 50 -9.60 7.53 -6.56
N ARG A 51 -8.53 7.33 -7.31
CA ARG A 51 -7.18 7.61 -6.85
C ARG A 51 -6.89 9.12 -6.89
N ILE A 52 -6.50 9.69 -5.75
CA ILE A 52 -5.99 11.07 -5.70
C ILE A 52 -4.52 11.04 -6.12
N ARG A 53 -4.25 11.55 -7.32
CA ARG A 53 -2.98 11.36 -8.02
C ARG A 53 -1.79 11.98 -7.29
N GLU A 54 -1.96 13.15 -6.70
CA GLU A 54 -0.91 13.93 -6.05
C GLU A 54 -0.35 13.17 -4.85
N PHE A 55 -1.23 12.63 -4.00
CA PHE A 55 -0.82 11.81 -2.85
C PHE A 55 -0.18 10.50 -3.28
N TRP A 56 -0.72 9.87 -4.33
CA TRP A 56 -0.17 8.64 -4.87
C TRP A 56 1.25 8.82 -5.43
N GLU A 57 1.45 9.81 -6.30
CA GLU A 57 2.77 10.10 -6.87
C GLU A 57 3.79 10.50 -5.81
N ALA A 58 3.40 11.28 -4.80
CA ALA A 58 4.27 11.62 -3.68
C ALA A 58 4.71 10.37 -2.89
N ALA A 59 3.78 9.45 -2.63
CA ALA A 59 4.06 8.21 -1.91
C ALA A 59 4.99 7.27 -2.71
N LEU A 60 4.79 7.16 -4.03
CA LEU A 60 5.68 6.41 -4.91
C LEU A 60 7.10 6.97 -4.89
N ARG A 61 7.25 8.30 -5.00
CA ARG A 61 8.56 8.96 -4.94
C ARG A 61 9.24 8.78 -3.59
N ALA A 62 8.49 8.80 -2.48
CA ALA A 62 9.03 8.60 -1.14
C ALA A 62 9.64 7.20 -0.97
N VAL A 63 8.90 6.14 -1.33
CA VAL A 63 9.39 4.76 -1.25
C VAL A 63 10.55 4.54 -2.22
N LEU A 64 10.41 4.97 -3.48
CA LEU A 64 11.45 4.75 -4.47
C LEU A 64 12.73 5.51 -4.12
N GLY A 65 12.62 6.78 -3.72
CA GLY A 65 13.76 7.58 -3.27
C GLY A 65 14.51 6.87 -2.14
N LEU A 66 13.79 6.29 -1.19
CA LEU A 66 14.40 5.53 -0.11
C LEU A 66 15.19 4.31 -0.62
N VAL A 67 14.64 3.55 -1.57
CA VAL A 67 15.35 2.40 -2.17
C VAL A 67 16.53 2.83 -3.04
N ILE A 68 16.44 3.96 -3.74
CA ILE A 68 17.55 4.53 -4.53
C ILE A 68 18.73 4.85 -3.60
N PHE A 69 18.47 5.53 -2.48
CA PHE A 69 19.52 5.93 -1.55
C PHE A 69 19.97 4.80 -0.60
N ARG A 70 19.17 3.74 -0.45
CA ARG A 70 19.48 2.56 0.37
C ARG A 70 19.07 1.27 -0.36
N PRO A 71 19.83 0.85 -1.40
CA PRO A 71 19.57 -0.42 -2.06
C PRO A 71 19.69 -1.60 -1.09
N GLY A 72 18.74 -2.52 -1.13
CA GLY A 72 18.67 -3.65 -0.20
C GLY A 72 18.07 -3.29 1.16
N ILE A 73 17.33 -2.18 1.26
CA ILE A 73 16.56 -1.86 2.47
C ILE A 73 15.41 -2.87 2.67
N SER A 74 15.18 -3.28 3.93
CA SER A 74 14.10 -4.20 4.28
C SER A 74 12.73 -3.51 4.30
N GLN A 75 11.63 -4.26 4.11
CA GLN A 75 10.27 -3.72 4.23
C GLN A 75 10.03 -3.08 5.60
N THR A 76 10.50 -3.74 6.66
CA THR A 76 10.36 -3.24 8.04
C THR A 76 11.07 -1.91 8.22
N GLU A 77 12.25 -1.74 7.62
CA GLU A 77 12.98 -0.47 7.67
C GLU A 77 12.31 0.62 6.80
N ILE A 78 11.80 0.28 5.62
CA ILE A 78 10.97 1.20 4.81
C ILE A 78 9.80 1.72 5.65
N ARG A 79 9.04 0.82 6.27
CA ARG A 79 7.90 1.15 7.13
C ARG A 79 8.32 2.02 8.30
N TRP A 80 9.39 1.66 9.00
CA TRP A 80 9.86 2.42 10.15
C TRP A 80 10.28 3.86 9.77
N ARG A 81 10.98 4.03 8.65
CA ARG A 81 11.40 5.36 8.16
C ARG A 81 10.23 6.22 7.69
N LEU A 82 9.18 5.58 7.18
CA LEU A 82 8.00 6.23 6.63
C LEU A 82 6.81 6.33 7.62
N ARG A 83 6.95 5.82 8.84
CA ARG A 83 5.86 5.68 9.83
C ARG A 83 5.15 6.96 10.25
N SER A 84 5.79 8.12 10.06
CA SER A 84 5.15 9.43 10.32
C SER A 84 4.11 9.78 9.26
N THR A 85 4.22 9.20 8.07
CA THR A 85 3.48 9.62 6.88
C THR A 85 2.70 8.50 6.24
N TYR A 86 3.16 7.25 6.33
CA TYR A 86 2.52 6.11 5.70
C TYR A 86 2.34 4.96 6.68
N ASP A 87 1.15 4.37 6.68
CA ASP A 87 0.88 3.17 7.47
C ASP A 87 1.35 1.87 6.77
N ARG A 88 1.19 0.74 7.44
CA ARG A 88 1.57 -0.58 6.93
C ARG A 88 0.92 -0.92 5.58
N GLN A 89 -0.38 -0.67 5.46
CA GLN A 89 -1.11 -1.02 4.23
C GLN A 89 -0.71 -0.08 3.10
N GLU A 90 -0.52 1.20 3.43
CA GLU A 90 -0.04 2.19 2.49
C GLU A 90 1.33 1.77 1.92
N VAL A 91 2.30 1.44 2.77
CA VAL A 91 3.61 0.95 2.31
C VAL A 91 3.48 -0.32 1.45
N HIS A 92 2.58 -1.24 1.78
CA HIS A 92 2.32 -2.41 0.95
C HIS A 92 1.74 -2.06 -0.42
N ASP A 93 0.71 -1.22 -0.50
CA ASP A 93 0.10 -0.82 -1.77
C ASP A 93 1.14 -0.17 -2.70
N ILE A 94 1.98 0.71 -2.15
CA ILE A 94 3.04 1.41 -2.90
C ILE A 94 4.09 0.41 -3.40
N THR A 95 4.63 -0.43 -2.51
CA THR A 95 5.67 -1.40 -2.88
C THR A 95 5.15 -2.44 -3.87
N LYS A 96 3.93 -2.93 -3.68
CA LYS A 96 3.25 -3.83 -4.64
C LYS A 96 3.11 -3.19 -6.01
N HIS A 97 2.66 -1.93 -6.09
CA HIS A 97 2.55 -1.25 -7.37
C HIS A 97 3.92 -1.08 -8.05
N LEU A 98 4.93 -0.62 -7.32
CA LEU A 98 6.28 -0.44 -7.87
C LEU A 98 6.93 -1.76 -8.32
N LEU A 99 6.66 -2.87 -7.64
CA LEU A 99 7.06 -4.22 -8.06
C LEU A 99 6.34 -4.65 -9.34
N THR A 100 5.01 -4.48 -9.37
CA THR A 100 4.17 -4.86 -10.53
C THR A 100 4.56 -4.08 -11.78
N GLU A 101 4.88 -2.80 -11.63
CA GLU A 101 5.31 -1.93 -12.73
C GLU A 101 6.80 -2.11 -13.11
N GLY A 102 7.56 -2.94 -12.38
CA GLY A 102 8.96 -3.25 -12.65
C GLY A 102 9.98 -2.19 -12.23
N PHE A 103 9.56 -1.18 -11.45
CA PHE A 103 10.44 -0.14 -10.90
C PHE A 103 11.25 -0.63 -9.70
N LEU A 104 10.70 -1.61 -8.97
CA LEU A 104 11.39 -2.31 -7.89
C LEU A 104 11.54 -3.80 -8.22
N ARG A 105 12.49 -4.43 -7.56
CA ARG A 105 12.60 -5.88 -7.41
C ARG A 105 12.75 -6.20 -5.92
N VAL A 106 12.22 -7.35 -5.52
CA VAL A 106 12.31 -7.83 -4.13
C VAL A 106 13.14 -9.11 -4.08
N GLN A 107 14.00 -9.22 -3.09
CA GLN A 107 14.68 -10.46 -2.72
C GLN A 107 14.14 -10.91 -1.36
N ILE A 108 13.58 -12.11 -1.32
CA ILE A 108 13.03 -12.70 -0.10
C ILE A 108 13.98 -13.82 0.34
N GLY A 109 14.24 -13.93 1.65
CA GLY A 109 14.97 -15.07 2.21
C GLY A 109 14.35 -16.41 1.79
N ILE A 110 15.18 -17.41 1.49
CA ILE A 110 14.77 -18.68 0.84
C ILE A 110 13.66 -19.40 1.64
N GLU A 111 13.73 -19.35 2.97
CA GLU A 111 12.74 -19.96 3.88
C GLU A 111 11.36 -19.27 3.86
N HIS A 112 11.28 -18.09 3.26
CA HIS A 112 10.12 -17.18 3.30
C HIS A 112 9.53 -16.89 1.90
N SER A 113 9.94 -17.64 0.88
CA SER A 113 9.50 -17.45 -0.52
C SER A 113 8.00 -17.65 -0.76
N VAL A 114 7.27 -18.27 0.18
CA VAL A 114 5.81 -18.48 0.10
C VAL A 114 5.03 -17.14 0.17
N PHE A 115 5.65 -16.06 0.65
CA PHE A 115 5.00 -14.75 0.79
C PHE A 115 4.84 -13.96 -0.51
N GLN A 116 5.38 -14.48 -1.63
CA GLN A 116 5.42 -13.75 -2.89
C GLN A 116 4.02 -13.52 -3.52
N ASP A 117 3.02 -14.32 -3.13
CA ASP A 117 1.71 -14.34 -3.79
C ASP A 117 0.60 -13.58 -3.04
N ALA A 118 0.91 -12.93 -1.92
CA ALA A 118 -0.14 -12.56 -0.99
C ALA A 118 -0.75 -11.18 -1.31
N ALA A 119 -2.07 -11.16 -1.52
CA ALA A 119 -2.91 -9.96 -1.50
C ALA A 119 -2.88 -9.18 -0.17
N THR A 120 -2.00 -9.55 0.76
CA THR A 120 -1.93 -9.07 2.13
C THR A 120 -0.61 -8.35 2.42
N PRO A 121 -0.64 -7.21 3.14
CA PRO A 121 0.57 -6.56 3.64
C PRO A 121 1.41 -7.47 4.55
N LEU A 122 2.72 -7.50 4.30
CA LEU A 122 3.68 -8.22 5.15
C LEU A 122 3.60 -7.69 6.59
N ASP A 123 3.67 -8.60 7.56
CA ASP A 123 3.85 -8.22 8.96
C ASP A 123 5.30 -7.78 9.25
N ASP A 124 5.60 -7.52 10.53
CA ASP A 124 6.91 -6.99 10.92
C ASP A 124 8.03 -8.06 10.88
N GLU A 125 7.70 -9.35 11.06
CA GLU A 125 8.67 -10.45 10.97
C GLU A 125 8.92 -10.83 9.51
N GLU A 126 7.87 -10.98 8.71
CA GLU A 126 7.98 -11.19 7.27
C GLU A 126 8.73 -10.03 6.59
N GLY A 127 8.45 -8.79 7.02
CA GLY A 127 9.06 -7.60 6.48
C GLY A 127 10.57 -7.48 6.71
N ARG A 128 11.13 -8.18 7.71
CA ARG A 128 12.59 -8.23 7.94
C ARG A 128 13.32 -9.04 6.88
N HIS A 129 12.61 -9.94 6.20
CA HIS A 129 13.17 -10.87 5.24
C HIS A 129 12.92 -10.47 3.78
N ALA A 130 12.22 -9.36 3.54
CA ALA A 130 11.93 -8.81 2.22
C ALA A 130 12.78 -7.56 1.95
N PHE A 131 13.76 -7.68 1.06
CA PHE A 131 14.71 -6.63 0.73
C PHE A 131 14.45 -6.05 -0.65
N TYR A 132 14.40 -4.73 -0.75
CA TYR A 132 14.02 -4.03 -1.98
C TYR A 132 15.23 -3.44 -2.69
N PHE A 133 15.25 -3.59 -4.01
CA PHE A 133 16.24 -3.03 -4.90
C PHE A 133 15.55 -2.34 -6.08
N ILE A 134 16.29 -1.49 -6.77
CA ILE A 134 15.82 -0.91 -8.04
C ILE A 134 15.66 -2.02 -9.08
N GLY A 135 14.50 -1.99 -9.75
CA GLY A 135 14.16 -2.88 -10.84
C GLY A 135 14.77 -2.45 -12.17
N ASN A 136 14.37 -3.12 -13.24
CA ASN A 136 14.93 -2.87 -14.57
C ASN A 136 14.30 -1.64 -15.26
N ARG A 137 13.08 -1.27 -14.87
CA ARG A 137 12.41 -0.09 -15.41
C ARG A 137 12.97 1.16 -14.77
N ARG A 138 13.44 2.10 -15.62
CA ARG A 138 13.93 3.39 -15.14
C ARG A 138 12.75 4.28 -14.77
N TRP A 139 12.81 4.84 -13.56
CA TRP A 139 11.80 5.77 -13.05
C TRP A 139 11.88 7.16 -13.70
N TYR A 140 13.11 7.62 -13.97
CA TYR A 140 13.35 8.87 -14.67
C TYR A 140 13.61 8.59 -16.15
N GLN A 141 12.67 8.97 -17.00
CA GLN A 141 12.94 9.28 -18.40
C GLN A 141 13.09 10.81 -18.46
N VAL A 142 14.32 11.26 -18.71
CA VAL A 142 14.60 12.65 -19.11
C VAL A 142 14.33 12.76 -20.60
#